data_AF-A0A3C1LC73-F1
#
_entry.id   AF-A0A3C1LC73-F1
#
_cell.length_a   1.000
_cell.length_b   1.000
_cell.length_c   1.000
_cell.angle_alpha   90.00
_cell.angle_beta   90.00
_cell.angle_gamma   90.00
#
_symmetry.space_group_name_H-M   'P 1'
#
loop_
_entity.id
_entity.type
_entity.pdbx_description
1 polymer ?
#
loop_
_entity_poly.entity_id
_entity_poly.type
_entity_poly.pdbx_seq_one_letter_code
_entity_poly.pdbx_strand_id
1 'polypeptide(L)'
;ARFLQRAGRSGHRPGEVSKIYFLPTHSLELMEVAAIKNAIEEKVIEHREPMVLCFDVLAQYLCTLAVGEGFYPTETFEEIRCTYCFESITLEEWNEVLAYITTGGPALQAYDEYQKVVIQANGCYAIKSRGIAMRHRLHIGTIVSDAMLKVKTLQGKFLGVIEEWFISKLEPGDSFTLAGRNLELIQIKEMTVMVRPSKAKKSIIPSWMGGRMSLSANLGRHLRQALDKATATTTTQAIELAVLQPLFDLQQSLSHVPKSNELLIELIDTKDGYHLFCYTFEGRMVHEAMASILAYRLSKIQPITFSFAMNDYGFELLSDQPIPITEANAYQLFSLDNLSADIQRSVNSTEMAKRKFRDIAVISGLVFQGYPGEHKKAKHLQSSASLLFKVFQEFNSNSMLLRQAYQEIYDQQLEEARLRDMLQRIANSTIVITRPTQFTPFSFPIKVDSIRESISSEKLEDRVARMTRHLKR
;
A
#
# COMPACT_ATOMS: atom_id res chain seq x y z
N ALA A 1 -14.84 -6.57 10.57
CA ALA A 1 -14.36 -7.86 11.14
C ALA A 1 -13.50 -7.73 12.41
N ARG A 2 -12.36 -7.02 12.37
CA ARG A 2 -11.39 -6.99 13.50
C ARG A 2 -11.96 -6.38 14.78
N PHE A 3 -12.79 -5.34 14.66
CA PHE A 3 -13.48 -4.74 15.81
C PHE A 3 -14.30 -5.80 16.56
N LEU A 4 -15.11 -6.58 15.84
CA LEU A 4 -15.89 -7.69 16.41
C LEU A 4 -15.00 -8.75 17.06
N GLN A 5 -13.88 -9.13 16.43
CA GLN A 5 -12.92 -10.08 17.03
C GLN A 5 -12.31 -9.54 18.33
N ARG A 6 -11.99 -8.24 18.39
CA ARG A 6 -11.47 -7.61 19.62
C ARG A 6 -12.54 -7.52 20.70
N ALA A 7 -13.76 -7.14 20.32
CA ALA A 7 -14.90 -7.04 21.23
C ALA A 7 -15.28 -8.41 21.81
N GLY A 8 -15.28 -9.46 21.00
CA GLY A 8 -15.61 -10.83 21.40
C GLY A 8 -14.67 -11.45 22.42
N ARG A 9 -13.47 -10.86 22.66
CA ARG A 9 -12.59 -11.26 23.77
C ARG A 9 -13.16 -10.88 25.15
N SER A 10 -14.09 -9.94 25.18
CA SER A 10 -14.84 -9.52 26.36
C SER A 10 -16.13 -10.33 26.45
N GLY A 11 -16.41 -10.92 27.62
CA GLY A 11 -17.60 -11.75 27.81
C GLY A 11 -17.60 -13.00 26.92
N HIS A 12 -16.45 -13.66 26.76
CA HIS A 12 -16.26 -14.83 25.88
C HIS A 12 -16.93 -16.11 26.45
N ARG A 13 -18.25 -16.06 26.62
CA ARG A 13 -19.14 -17.15 27.04
C ARG A 13 -20.47 -17.05 26.28
N PRO A 14 -21.16 -18.18 26.01
CA PRO A 14 -22.47 -18.15 25.36
C PRO A 14 -23.47 -17.28 26.13
N GLY A 15 -24.17 -16.38 25.42
CA GLY A 15 -25.22 -15.52 25.99
C GLY A 15 -24.72 -14.27 26.74
N GLU A 16 -23.41 -14.13 26.96
CA GLU A 16 -22.84 -12.94 27.61
C GLU A 16 -22.71 -11.76 26.63
N VAL A 17 -22.84 -10.54 27.16
CA VAL A 17 -22.68 -9.32 26.36
C VAL A 17 -21.21 -8.93 26.26
N SER A 18 -20.69 -8.87 25.03
CA SER A 18 -19.35 -8.34 24.77
C SER A 18 -19.30 -6.82 24.93
N LYS A 19 -18.38 -6.33 25.78
CA LYS A 19 -18.15 -4.89 26.00
C LYS A 19 -16.79 -4.47 25.46
N ILE A 20 -16.76 -3.41 24.67
CA ILE A 20 -15.54 -2.79 24.14
C ILE A 20 -15.62 -1.27 24.30
N TYR A 21 -14.51 -0.64 24.66
CA TYR A 21 -14.38 0.80 24.76
C TYR A 21 -13.51 1.30 23.61
N PHE A 22 -13.97 2.34 22.91
CA PHE A 22 -13.22 3.03 21.87
C PHE A 22 -12.66 4.33 22.44
N LEU A 23 -11.34 4.51 22.39
CA LEU A 23 -10.67 5.72 22.86
C LEU A 23 -10.07 6.44 21.64
N PRO A 24 -10.72 7.50 21.13
CA PRO A 24 -10.24 8.19 19.94
C PRO A 24 -8.97 8.99 20.24
N THR A 25 -8.02 9.02 19.30
CA THR A 25 -6.82 9.87 19.39
C THR A 25 -7.05 11.29 18.85
N HIS A 26 -8.09 11.47 18.03
CA HIS A 26 -8.60 12.76 17.59
C HIS A 26 -10.11 12.71 17.32
N SER A 27 -10.79 13.87 17.30
CA SER A 27 -12.25 13.95 17.23
C SER A 27 -12.85 13.18 16.05
N LEU A 28 -12.28 13.31 14.84
CA LEU A 28 -12.83 12.65 13.65
C LEU A 28 -12.88 11.11 13.72
N GLU A 29 -12.11 10.44 14.59
CA GLU A 29 -12.23 8.99 14.80
C GLU A 29 -13.59 8.60 15.39
N LEU A 30 -14.31 9.52 16.05
CA LEU A 30 -15.68 9.26 16.50
C LEU A 30 -16.64 9.01 15.33
N MET A 31 -16.37 9.57 14.16
CA MET A 31 -17.11 9.28 12.93
C MET A 31 -16.92 7.81 12.50
N GLU A 32 -15.71 7.27 12.68
CA GLU A 32 -15.44 5.84 12.43
C GLU A 32 -16.21 4.95 13.38
N VAL A 33 -16.34 5.34 14.65
CA VAL A 33 -17.15 4.60 15.62
C VAL A 33 -18.61 4.56 15.18
N ALA A 34 -19.17 5.69 14.75
CA ALA A 34 -20.54 5.75 14.22
C ALA A 34 -20.70 4.85 12.98
N ALA A 35 -19.73 4.86 12.07
CA ALA A 35 -19.72 4.01 10.89
C ALA A 35 -19.60 2.51 11.23
N ILE A 36 -18.76 2.14 12.21
CA ILE A 36 -18.60 0.77 12.69
C ILE A 36 -19.90 0.27 13.32
N LYS A 37 -20.59 1.09 14.12
CA LYS A 37 -21.89 0.73 14.70
C LYS A 37 -22.93 0.42 13.62
N ASN A 38 -23.07 1.32 12.64
CA ASN A 38 -23.97 1.10 11.50
C ASN A 38 -23.61 -0.18 10.74
N ALA A 39 -22.32 -0.42 10.46
CA ALA A 39 -21.87 -1.63 9.77
C ALA A 39 -22.20 -2.91 10.55
N ILE A 40 -22.11 -2.89 11.88
CA ILE A 40 -22.46 -4.03 12.73
C ILE A 40 -23.98 -4.28 12.73
N GLU A 41 -24.79 -3.23 12.81
CA GLU A 41 -26.25 -3.30 12.74
C GLU A 41 -26.71 -3.91 11.40
N GLU A 42 -26.09 -3.49 10.31
CA GLU A 42 -26.33 -4.01 8.96
C GLU A 42 -25.66 -5.37 8.69
N LYS A 43 -24.92 -5.92 9.68
CA LYS A 43 -24.14 -7.17 9.58
C LYS A 43 -23.14 -7.17 8.41
N VAL A 44 -22.64 -5.99 8.04
CA VAL A 44 -21.64 -5.82 7.00
C VAL A 44 -20.26 -6.16 7.57
N ILE A 45 -19.65 -7.19 7.00
CA ILE A 45 -18.26 -7.59 7.30
C ILE A 45 -17.47 -7.45 6.01
N GLU A 46 -16.20 -7.04 6.10
CA GLU A 46 -15.33 -6.99 4.93
C GLU A 46 -15.24 -8.36 4.23
N HIS A 47 -15.40 -8.35 2.91
CA HIS A 47 -15.03 -9.50 2.09
C HIS A 47 -13.51 -9.70 2.17
N ARG A 48 -13.10 -10.97 2.18
CA ARG A 48 -11.70 -11.35 2.01
C ARG A 48 -11.59 -12.09 0.70
N GLU A 49 -11.06 -11.39 -0.29
CA GLU A 49 -10.75 -12.00 -1.57
C GLU A 49 -9.46 -12.83 -1.39
N PRO A 50 -9.51 -14.13 -1.71
CA PRO A 50 -8.32 -14.96 -1.67
C PRO A 50 -7.41 -14.58 -2.84
N MET A 51 -6.10 -14.70 -2.63
CA MET A 51 -5.16 -14.62 -3.73
C MET A 51 -5.29 -15.90 -4.58
N VAL A 52 -5.34 -15.72 -5.89
CA VAL A 52 -5.41 -16.82 -6.86
C VAL A 52 -4.10 -16.90 -7.63
N LEU A 53 -3.75 -18.12 -8.07
CA LEU A 53 -2.58 -18.39 -8.90
C LEU A 53 -1.25 -17.87 -8.31
N CYS A 54 -1.06 -17.97 -6.99
CA CYS A 54 0.22 -17.69 -6.34
C CYS A 54 1.24 -18.81 -6.63
N PHE A 55 1.92 -18.70 -7.77
CA PHE A 55 2.86 -19.71 -8.28
C PHE A 55 4.08 -19.93 -7.37
N ASP A 56 4.51 -18.93 -6.60
CA ASP A 56 5.55 -19.12 -5.58
C ASP A 56 5.15 -20.10 -4.47
N VAL A 57 3.91 -20.00 -3.96
CA VAL A 57 3.34 -20.90 -2.97
C VAL A 57 3.17 -22.29 -3.57
N LEU A 58 2.70 -22.38 -4.81
CA LEU A 58 2.58 -23.67 -5.51
C LEU A 58 3.95 -24.34 -5.66
N ALA A 59 4.97 -23.60 -6.11
CA ALA A 59 6.31 -24.14 -6.25
C ALA A 59 6.90 -24.59 -4.89
N GLN A 60 6.65 -23.83 -3.82
CA GLN A 60 7.04 -24.22 -2.46
C GLN A 60 6.32 -25.48 -1.99
N TYR A 61 5.03 -25.60 -2.28
CA TYR A 61 4.21 -26.77 -1.95
C TYR A 61 4.72 -28.03 -2.68
N LEU A 62 4.98 -27.94 -3.99
CA LEU A 62 5.53 -29.06 -4.76
C LEU A 62 6.92 -29.47 -4.27
N CYS A 63 7.78 -28.51 -3.92
CA CYS A 63 9.06 -28.82 -3.29
C CYS A 63 8.86 -29.52 -1.94
N THR A 64 7.82 -29.18 -1.17
CA THR A 64 7.49 -29.83 0.10
C THR A 64 7.10 -31.29 -0.11
N LEU A 65 6.22 -31.58 -1.07
CA LEU A 65 5.88 -32.96 -1.44
C LEU A 65 7.14 -33.73 -1.89
N ALA A 66 7.98 -33.09 -2.69
CA ALA A 66 9.21 -33.68 -3.21
C ALA A 66 10.28 -33.95 -2.13
N VAL A 67 10.28 -33.23 -1.00
CA VAL A 67 11.11 -33.55 0.18
C VAL A 67 10.59 -34.79 0.92
N GLY A 68 9.28 -35.04 0.88
CA GLY A 68 8.63 -36.20 1.47
C GLY A 68 8.79 -37.46 0.62
N GLU A 69 7.68 -38.11 0.29
CA GLU A 69 7.66 -39.34 -0.53
C GLU A 69 7.84 -39.06 -2.04
N GLY A 70 7.80 -37.79 -2.44
CA GLY A 70 7.70 -37.38 -3.83
C GLY A 70 6.25 -37.20 -4.28
N PHE A 71 6.06 -36.81 -5.53
CA PHE A 71 4.72 -36.65 -6.12
C PHE A 71 4.69 -37.05 -7.59
N TYR A 72 3.50 -37.36 -8.10
CA TYR A 72 3.25 -37.63 -9.51
C TYR A 72 2.50 -36.45 -10.15
N PRO A 73 3.01 -35.86 -11.25
CA PRO A 73 2.45 -34.62 -11.78
C PRO A 73 0.96 -34.69 -12.13
N THR A 74 0.51 -35.77 -12.77
CA THR A 74 -0.89 -35.89 -13.21
C THR A 74 -1.85 -35.93 -12.03
N GLU A 75 -1.54 -36.71 -11.00
CA GLU A 75 -2.35 -36.84 -9.79
C GLU A 75 -2.38 -35.51 -9.01
N THR A 76 -1.20 -34.89 -8.87
CA THR A 76 -1.06 -33.62 -8.14
C THR A 76 -1.76 -32.47 -8.85
N PHE A 77 -1.77 -32.46 -10.19
CA PHE A 77 -2.48 -31.44 -10.97
C PHE A 77 -3.99 -31.46 -10.70
N GLU A 78 -4.59 -32.66 -10.66
CA GLU A 78 -6.02 -32.81 -10.35
C GLU A 78 -6.32 -32.41 -8.90
N GLU A 79 -5.44 -32.73 -7.95
CA GLU A 79 -5.58 -32.32 -6.56
C GLU A 79 -5.57 -30.79 -6.41
N ILE A 80 -4.59 -30.09 -6.99
CA ILE A 80 -4.49 -28.63 -6.83
C ILE A 80 -5.66 -27.90 -7.48
N ARG A 81 -6.21 -28.42 -8.59
CA ARG A 81 -7.37 -27.83 -9.27
C ARG A 81 -8.65 -27.92 -8.46
N CYS A 82 -8.70 -28.80 -7.46
CA CYS A 82 -9.80 -28.84 -6.50
C CYS A 82 -9.70 -27.73 -5.43
N THR A 83 -8.63 -26.95 -5.41
CA THR A 83 -8.48 -25.79 -4.52
C THR A 83 -8.93 -24.51 -5.21
N TYR A 84 -9.59 -23.61 -4.47
CA TYR A 84 -10.05 -22.33 -5.02
C TYR A 84 -8.92 -21.49 -5.63
N CYS A 85 -7.73 -21.50 -5.02
CA CYS A 85 -6.60 -20.70 -5.46
C CYS A 85 -5.99 -21.14 -6.79
N PHE A 86 -6.21 -22.40 -7.21
CA PHE A 86 -5.62 -22.97 -8.42
C PHE A 86 -6.66 -23.63 -9.35
N GLU A 87 -7.96 -23.40 -9.14
CA GLU A 87 -9.01 -24.00 -9.98
C GLU A 87 -8.88 -23.62 -11.47
N SER A 88 -8.39 -22.41 -11.73
CA SER A 88 -8.23 -21.83 -13.07
C SER A 88 -6.82 -22.02 -13.66
N ILE A 89 -5.94 -22.80 -13.00
CA ILE A 89 -4.59 -23.03 -13.51
C ILE A 89 -4.64 -23.73 -14.87
N THR A 90 -3.87 -23.21 -15.83
CA THR A 90 -3.76 -23.82 -17.15
C THR A 90 -2.73 -24.94 -17.18
N LEU A 91 -2.83 -25.85 -18.16
CA LEU A 91 -1.83 -26.89 -18.35
C LEU A 91 -0.44 -26.30 -18.69
N GLU A 92 -0.42 -25.17 -19.39
CA GLU A 92 0.79 -24.43 -19.75
C GLU A 92 1.49 -23.89 -18.48
N GLU A 93 0.74 -23.26 -17.59
CA GLU A 93 1.25 -22.77 -16.31
C GLU A 93 1.70 -23.91 -15.40
N TRP A 94 0.97 -25.02 -15.37
CA TRP A 94 1.39 -26.21 -14.65
C TRP A 94 2.74 -26.74 -15.12
N ASN A 95 2.91 -26.87 -16.44
CA ASN A 95 4.18 -27.29 -17.04
C ASN A 95 5.31 -26.28 -16.77
N GLU A 96 5.01 -24.99 -16.75
CA GLU A 96 5.98 -23.96 -16.38
C GLU A 96 6.45 -24.11 -14.94
N VAL A 97 5.55 -24.39 -13.99
CA VAL A 97 5.90 -24.65 -12.58
C VAL A 97 6.77 -25.90 -12.44
N LEU A 98 6.45 -26.98 -13.15
CA LEU A 98 7.26 -28.20 -13.15
C LEU A 98 8.66 -27.94 -13.71
N ALA A 99 8.75 -27.24 -14.86
CA ALA A 99 10.03 -26.86 -15.44
C ALA A 99 10.84 -25.97 -14.49
N TYR A 100 10.17 -25.05 -13.79
CA TYR A 100 10.81 -24.18 -12.80
C TYR A 100 11.47 -24.99 -11.66
N ILE A 101 10.81 -26.01 -11.10
CA ILE A 101 11.39 -26.80 -9.99
C ILE A 101 12.42 -27.85 -10.45
N THR A 102 12.35 -28.32 -11.70
CA THR A 102 13.27 -29.34 -12.23
C THR A 102 14.50 -28.76 -12.92
N THR A 103 14.35 -27.67 -13.69
CA THR A 103 15.45 -27.07 -14.47
C THR A 103 15.71 -25.61 -14.11
N GLY A 104 14.90 -24.98 -13.27
CA GLY A 104 14.93 -23.53 -13.08
C GLY A 104 14.21 -22.75 -14.20
N GLY A 105 13.58 -23.46 -15.15
CA GLY A 105 12.91 -22.87 -16.31
C GLY A 105 13.87 -22.26 -17.35
N PRO A 106 13.34 -21.58 -18.38
CA PRO A 106 14.13 -21.05 -19.50
C PRO A 106 15.25 -20.09 -19.06
N ALA A 107 15.00 -19.33 -17.99
CA ALA A 107 15.90 -18.31 -17.48
C ALA A 107 17.12 -18.87 -16.72
N LEU A 108 17.00 -20.06 -16.10
CA LEU A 108 18.00 -20.57 -15.16
C LEU A 108 18.50 -21.99 -15.47
N GLN A 109 18.11 -22.57 -16.62
CA GLN A 109 18.51 -23.91 -17.05
C GLN A 109 20.02 -24.19 -17.08
N ALA A 110 20.84 -23.15 -17.22
CA ALA A 110 22.30 -23.26 -17.25
C ALA A 110 22.95 -23.45 -15.86
N TYR A 111 22.16 -23.40 -14.79
CA TYR A 111 22.65 -23.37 -13.41
C TYR A 111 22.07 -24.53 -12.59
N ASP A 112 22.92 -25.51 -12.27
CA ASP A 112 22.54 -26.72 -11.52
C ASP A 112 21.94 -26.41 -10.14
N GLU A 113 22.26 -25.26 -9.53
CA GLU A 113 21.76 -24.88 -8.21
C GLU A 113 20.24 -24.66 -8.14
N TYR A 114 19.59 -24.39 -9.29
CA TYR A 114 18.14 -24.22 -9.40
C TYR A 114 17.41 -25.51 -9.80
N GLN A 115 18.15 -26.59 -10.08
CA GLN A 115 17.59 -27.94 -10.26
C GLN A 115 17.27 -28.54 -8.89
N LYS A 116 16.09 -28.25 -8.37
CA LYS A 116 15.68 -28.68 -7.02
C LYS A 116 15.20 -30.12 -7.02
N VAL A 117 14.35 -30.46 -7.99
CA VAL A 117 13.60 -31.72 -8.06
C VAL A 117 14.12 -32.59 -9.21
N VAL A 118 14.28 -33.88 -8.96
CA VAL A 118 14.67 -34.87 -9.98
C VAL A 118 13.51 -35.80 -10.30
N ILE A 119 13.41 -36.20 -11.57
CA ILE A 119 12.42 -37.17 -12.05
C ILE A 119 13.02 -38.57 -11.90
N GLN A 120 12.34 -39.44 -11.16
CA GLN A 120 12.72 -40.83 -10.98
C GLN A 120 12.26 -41.69 -12.15
N ALA A 121 12.81 -42.92 -12.26
CA ALA A 121 12.48 -43.83 -13.35
C ALA A 121 10.99 -44.23 -13.42
N ASN A 122 10.29 -44.20 -12.28
CA ASN A 122 8.85 -44.43 -12.19
C ASN A 122 8.00 -43.17 -12.48
N GLY A 123 8.63 -42.05 -12.87
CA GLY A 123 7.94 -40.77 -13.08
C GLY A 123 7.69 -39.94 -11.82
N CYS A 124 8.15 -40.39 -10.65
CA CYS A 124 8.00 -39.65 -9.39
C CYS A 124 8.97 -38.45 -9.32
N TYR A 125 8.46 -37.29 -8.92
CA TYR A 125 9.23 -36.06 -8.71
C TYR A 125 9.69 -36.01 -7.24
N ALA A 126 11.01 -36.00 -7.00
CA ALA A 126 11.57 -36.03 -5.64
C ALA A 126 12.85 -35.20 -5.49
N ILE A 127 13.14 -34.72 -4.28
CA ILE A 127 14.40 -34.04 -3.92
C ILE A 127 15.34 -35.05 -3.26
N LYS A 128 16.38 -35.48 -3.96
CA LYS A 128 17.38 -36.42 -3.42
C LYS A 128 18.49 -35.77 -2.60
N SER A 129 18.77 -34.48 -2.84
CA SER A 129 19.83 -33.77 -2.15
C SER A 129 19.41 -33.38 -0.73
N ARG A 130 20.09 -33.95 0.28
CA ARG A 130 19.89 -33.59 1.70
C ARG A 130 20.08 -32.09 1.95
N GLY A 131 21.02 -31.46 1.24
CA GLY A 131 21.28 -30.02 1.36
C GLY A 131 20.12 -29.19 0.82
N ILE A 132 19.55 -29.55 -0.34
CA ILE A 132 18.37 -28.88 -0.90
C ILE A 132 17.16 -29.08 0.02
N ALA A 133 16.93 -30.30 0.50
CA ALA A 133 15.84 -30.61 1.42
C ALA A 133 15.97 -29.87 2.77
N MET A 134 17.19 -29.69 3.29
CA MET A 134 17.42 -28.88 4.49
C MET A 134 17.13 -27.40 4.24
N ARG A 135 17.63 -26.83 3.13
CA ARG A 135 17.37 -25.44 2.75
C ARG A 135 15.87 -25.18 2.62
N HIS A 136 15.14 -26.07 1.96
CA HIS A 136 13.69 -25.99 1.82
C HIS A 136 13.01 -25.93 3.18
N ARG A 137 13.26 -26.91 4.07
CA ARG A 137 12.64 -27.01 5.40
C ARG A 137 12.84 -25.78 6.28
N LEU A 138 13.98 -25.10 6.17
CA LEU A 138 14.27 -23.88 6.93
C LEU A 138 13.56 -22.63 6.38
N HIS A 139 13.00 -22.72 5.18
CA HIS A 139 12.46 -21.60 4.42
C HIS A 139 10.96 -21.74 4.14
N ILE A 140 10.33 -22.81 4.63
CA ILE A 140 8.89 -23.03 4.46
C ILE A 140 8.14 -21.91 5.19
N GLY A 141 7.29 -21.21 4.45
CA GLY A 141 6.51 -20.07 4.92
C GLY A 141 6.23 -19.06 3.82
N THR A 142 5.27 -18.18 4.07
CA THR A 142 4.85 -17.11 3.16
C THR A 142 5.02 -15.71 3.75
N ILE A 143 5.44 -15.61 5.02
CA ILE A 143 5.64 -14.32 5.70
C ILE A 143 7.07 -13.86 5.45
N VAL A 144 7.22 -12.74 4.73
CA VAL A 144 8.51 -12.09 4.46
C VAL A 144 8.58 -10.79 5.26
N SER A 145 9.76 -10.49 5.83
CA SER A 145 9.95 -9.28 6.64
C SER A 145 10.16 -8.03 5.77
N ASP A 146 9.63 -6.90 6.23
CA ASP A 146 9.88 -5.58 5.64
C ASP A 146 11.37 -5.22 5.71
N ALA A 147 11.93 -4.72 4.61
CA ALA A 147 13.34 -4.41 4.55
C ALA A 147 13.63 -2.91 4.68
N MET A 148 14.76 -2.63 5.35
CA MET A 148 15.30 -1.29 5.53
C MET A 148 16.44 -1.04 4.53
N LEU A 149 16.40 0.12 3.87
CA LEU A 149 17.46 0.60 2.99
C LEU A 149 18.42 1.53 3.70
N LYS A 150 19.70 1.49 3.33
CA LYS A 150 20.71 2.44 3.83
C LYS A 150 20.71 3.68 2.96
N VAL A 151 20.69 4.87 3.57
CA VAL A 151 20.81 6.12 2.83
C VAL A 151 22.25 6.62 2.90
N LYS A 152 22.86 6.89 1.74
CA LYS A 152 24.26 7.33 1.63
C LYS A 152 24.45 8.46 0.64
N THR A 153 25.41 9.35 0.89
CA THR A 153 25.83 10.34 -0.11
C THR A 153 26.56 9.70 -1.27
N LEU A 154 26.74 10.42 -2.38
CA LEU A 154 27.59 9.99 -3.51
C LEU A 154 29.03 9.67 -3.09
N GLN A 155 29.56 10.30 -2.03
CA GLN A 155 30.88 9.97 -1.45
C GLN A 155 30.85 8.77 -0.48
N GLY A 156 29.72 8.07 -0.36
CA GLY A 156 29.57 6.87 0.47
C GLY A 156 29.29 7.12 1.95
N LYS A 157 29.10 8.39 2.38
CA LYS A 157 28.80 8.74 3.77
C LYS A 157 27.40 8.24 4.16
N PHE A 158 27.32 7.42 5.20
CA PHE A 158 26.04 6.92 5.74
C PHE A 158 25.27 8.02 6.48
N LEU A 159 23.97 8.14 6.18
CA LEU A 159 23.09 9.16 6.72
C LEU A 159 21.96 8.60 7.58
N GLY A 160 21.58 7.34 7.39
CA GLY A 160 20.52 6.68 8.14
C GLY A 160 19.95 5.48 7.40
N VAL A 161 18.84 4.95 7.92
CA VAL A 161 18.04 3.92 7.26
C VAL A 161 16.64 4.44 6.97
N ILE A 162 16.03 3.93 5.92
CA ILE A 162 14.67 4.30 5.49
C ILE A 162 13.92 3.04 5.09
N GLU A 163 12.61 2.97 5.37
CA GLU A 163 11.81 1.83 4.94
C GLU A 163 11.82 1.75 3.41
N GLU A 164 11.96 0.54 2.89
CA GLU A 164 12.07 0.32 1.45
C GLU A 164 10.83 0.75 0.70
N TRP A 165 9.64 0.45 1.23
CA TRP A 165 8.38 0.80 0.59
C TRP A 165 8.31 2.30 0.26
N PHE A 166 8.82 3.16 1.14
CA PHE A 166 8.73 4.61 0.98
C PHE A 166 9.57 5.09 -0.19
N ILE A 167 10.85 4.71 -0.20
CA ILE A 167 11.76 5.18 -1.25
C ILE A 167 11.48 4.52 -2.62
N SER A 168 10.70 3.41 -2.69
CA SER A 168 10.25 2.85 -3.99
C SER A 168 9.47 3.83 -4.82
N LYS A 169 8.72 4.69 -4.13
CA LYS A 169 7.70 5.53 -4.73
C LYS A 169 8.32 6.78 -5.36
N LEU A 170 9.61 7.01 -5.13
CA LEU A 170 10.35 8.18 -5.61
C LEU A 170 11.10 7.87 -6.90
N GLU A 171 11.17 8.87 -7.78
CA GLU A 171 12.01 8.86 -8.96
C GLU A 171 13.37 9.54 -8.70
N PRO A 172 14.43 9.19 -9.47
CA PRO A 172 15.64 9.98 -9.52
C PRO A 172 15.36 11.46 -9.82
N GLY A 173 15.71 12.34 -8.89
CA GLY A 173 15.42 13.78 -8.92
C GLY A 173 14.48 14.23 -7.80
N ASP A 174 13.70 13.31 -7.22
CA ASP A 174 12.77 13.64 -6.14
C ASP A 174 13.51 13.98 -4.84
N SER A 175 13.01 14.99 -4.13
CA SER A 175 13.55 15.41 -2.84
C SER A 175 12.76 14.80 -1.68
N PHE A 176 13.46 14.18 -0.72
CA PHE A 176 12.88 13.59 0.48
C PHE A 176 13.68 13.90 1.75
N THR A 177 13.02 13.85 2.91
CA THR A 177 13.60 14.25 4.20
C THR A 177 14.05 13.03 4.98
N LEU A 178 15.29 13.00 5.44
CA LEU A 178 15.77 11.98 6.38
C LEU A 178 16.53 12.63 7.53
N ALA A 179 16.12 12.34 8.76
CA ALA A 179 16.76 12.88 9.97
C ALA A 179 16.95 14.41 9.92
N GLY A 180 15.94 15.14 9.42
CA GLY A 180 15.94 16.60 9.32
C GLY A 180 16.76 17.18 8.15
N ARG A 181 17.20 16.36 7.18
CA ARG A 181 17.94 16.81 6.00
C ARG A 181 17.13 16.56 4.74
N ASN A 182 17.03 17.56 3.87
CA ASN A 182 16.47 17.41 2.52
C ASN A 182 17.51 16.79 1.59
N LEU A 183 17.14 15.67 0.99
CA LEU A 183 18.01 14.82 0.17
C LEU A 183 17.34 14.59 -1.16
N GLU A 184 18.06 14.79 -2.25
CA GLU A 184 17.59 14.43 -3.58
C GLU A 184 18.00 13.00 -3.89
N LEU A 185 17.04 12.17 -4.31
CA LEU A 185 17.28 10.82 -4.76
C LEU A 185 18.04 10.86 -6.09
N ILE A 186 19.24 10.29 -6.14
CA ILE A 186 19.99 10.17 -7.41
C ILE A 186 19.74 8.81 -8.06
N GLN A 187 19.82 7.76 -7.25
CA GLN A 187 19.58 6.40 -7.71
C GLN A 187 19.43 5.47 -6.51
N ILE A 188 18.73 4.38 -6.71
CA ILE A 188 18.69 3.27 -5.77
C ILE A 188 19.58 2.17 -6.33
N LYS A 189 20.65 1.84 -5.60
CA LYS A 189 21.59 0.78 -6.01
C LYS A 189 21.90 -0.13 -4.83
N GLU A 190 21.67 -1.43 -5.00
CA GLU A 190 22.11 -2.48 -4.04
C GLU A 190 21.80 -2.17 -2.57
N MET A 191 20.53 -1.90 -2.29
CA MET A 191 20.03 -1.54 -0.97
C MET A 191 20.59 -0.25 -0.37
N THR A 192 21.16 0.59 -1.23
CA THR A 192 21.65 1.91 -0.88
C THR A 192 20.90 2.96 -1.68
N VAL A 193 20.22 3.84 -0.97
CA VAL A 193 19.65 5.07 -1.54
C VAL A 193 20.81 6.05 -1.66
N MET A 194 21.24 6.31 -2.90
CA MET A 194 22.29 7.27 -3.19
C MET A 194 21.65 8.65 -3.33
N VAL A 195 22.12 9.58 -2.50
CA VAL A 195 21.53 10.91 -2.41
C VAL A 195 22.55 12.03 -2.52
N ARG A 196 22.06 13.22 -2.85
CA ARG A 196 22.80 14.48 -2.67
C ARG A 196 21.97 15.45 -1.81
N PRO A 197 22.59 16.45 -1.16
CA PRO A 197 21.83 17.50 -0.47
C PRO A 197 20.92 18.23 -1.47
N SER A 198 19.64 18.35 -1.12
CA SER A 198 18.67 19.12 -1.91
C SER A 198 18.51 20.53 -1.33
N LYS A 199 18.41 21.53 -2.21
CA LYS A 199 18.01 22.90 -1.85
C LYS A 199 16.50 23.12 -1.98
N ALA A 200 15.75 22.08 -2.35
CA ALA A 200 14.31 22.17 -2.47
C ALA A 200 13.70 22.57 -1.11
N LYS A 201 12.80 23.57 -1.17
CA LYS A 201 12.03 24.00 0.02
C LYS A 201 11.01 22.94 0.44
N LYS A 202 10.64 22.05 -0.48
CA LYS A 202 9.67 20.95 -0.27
C LYS A 202 10.35 19.60 -0.47
N SER A 203 9.97 18.66 0.38
CA SER A 203 10.66 17.39 0.52
C SER A 203 9.69 16.36 1.08
N ILE A 204 9.56 15.22 0.41
CA ILE A 204 8.66 14.11 0.74
C ILE A 204 9.21 13.40 1.99
N ILE A 205 8.36 12.93 2.89
CA ILE A 205 8.84 12.45 4.19
C ILE A 205 8.50 10.97 4.40
N PRO A 206 9.46 10.14 4.85
CA PRO A 206 9.21 8.73 5.12
C PRO A 206 8.17 8.54 6.21
N SER A 207 7.06 7.90 5.84
CA SER A 207 6.13 7.28 6.78
C SER A 207 6.55 5.82 7.03
N TRP A 208 6.13 5.27 8.18
CA TRP A 208 6.43 3.89 8.59
C TRP A 208 5.16 3.03 8.53
N MET A 209 5.18 1.85 7.89
CA MET A 209 3.96 1.03 7.69
C MET A 209 3.45 0.36 8.97
N GLY A 210 4.33 0.10 9.94
CA GLY A 210 4.09 -0.82 11.07
C GLY A 210 2.96 -0.48 12.05
N GLY A 211 2.31 0.69 11.93
CA GLY A 211 1.28 1.14 12.88
C GLY A 211 -0.07 1.51 12.28
N ARG A 212 -0.24 1.54 10.95
CA ARG A 212 -1.39 2.20 10.31
C ARG A 212 -2.12 1.24 9.38
N MET A 213 -3.33 0.86 9.79
CA MET A 213 -4.23 0.08 8.96
C MET A 213 -5.15 0.98 8.18
N SER A 214 -5.29 0.73 6.88
CA SER A 214 -6.25 1.43 6.02
C SER A 214 -7.69 1.01 6.33
N LEU A 215 -8.64 1.94 6.14
CA LEU A 215 -10.05 1.60 6.04
C LEU A 215 -10.33 0.63 4.89
N SER A 216 -11.28 -0.28 5.14
CA SER A 216 -11.87 -1.15 4.13
C SER A 216 -12.92 -0.41 3.29
N ALA A 217 -13.22 -0.92 2.09
CA ALA A 217 -14.20 -0.34 1.17
C ALA A 217 -15.58 -0.14 1.82
N ASN A 218 -16.03 -1.15 2.57
CA ASN A 218 -17.31 -1.10 3.27
C ASN A 218 -17.35 0.03 4.31
N LEU A 219 -16.24 0.24 5.03
CA LEU A 219 -16.16 1.29 6.04
C LEU A 219 -16.16 2.70 5.41
N GLY A 220 -15.52 2.88 4.24
CA GLY A 220 -15.57 4.14 3.48
C GLY A 220 -16.99 4.57 3.10
N ARG A 221 -17.81 3.63 2.61
CA ARG A 221 -19.25 3.88 2.33
C ARG A 221 -19.99 4.31 3.60
N HIS A 222 -19.80 3.61 4.71
CA HIS A 222 -20.49 3.93 5.97
C HIS A 222 -20.03 5.27 6.58
N LEU A 223 -18.78 5.67 6.39
CA LEU A 223 -18.30 7.01 6.78
C LEU A 223 -19.01 8.11 5.99
N ARG A 224 -19.13 7.95 4.67
CA ARG A 224 -19.88 8.89 3.82
C ARG A 224 -21.35 8.98 4.23
N GLN A 225 -22.00 7.86 4.52
CA GLN A 225 -23.36 7.84 5.04
C GLN A 225 -23.47 8.49 6.43
N ALA A 226 -22.44 8.36 7.28
CA ALA A 226 -22.40 9.02 8.57
C ALA A 226 -22.31 10.55 8.42
N LEU A 227 -21.59 11.05 7.41
CA LEU A 227 -21.55 12.49 7.07
C LEU A 227 -22.91 13.00 6.57
N ASP A 228 -23.60 12.25 5.73
CA ASP A 228 -24.98 12.59 5.31
C ASP A 228 -25.91 12.72 6.52
N LYS A 229 -25.83 11.76 7.46
CA LYS A 229 -26.63 11.78 8.69
C LYS A 229 -26.25 12.93 9.63
N ALA A 230 -24.97 13.32 9.66
CA ALA A 230 -24.49 14.43 10.48
C ALA A 230 -24.99 15.79 9.98
N THR A 231 -25.15 15.95 8.67
CA THR A 231 -25.69 17.18 8.07
C THR A 231 -27.23 17.21 8.02
N ALA A 232 -27.88 16.05 8.18
CA ALA A 232 -29.33 15.95 8.24
C ALA A 232 -29.90 16.47 9.57
N THR A 233 -30.97 17.28 9.51
CA THR A 233 -31.64 17.91 10.67
C THR A 233 -32.51 16.95 11.49
N THR A 234 -32.30 15.64 11.37
CA THR A 234 -33.15 14.60 12.00
C THR A 234 -32.77 14.31 13.46
N THR A 235 -33.77 14.01 14.29
CA THR A 235 -33.69 13.97 15.76
C THR A 235 -32.97 12.74 16.37
N THR A 236 -32.66 11.72 15.58
CA THR A 236 -31.95 10.50 16.06
C THR A 236 -30.58 10.38 15.41
N GLN A 237 -29.64 11.22 15.85
CA GLN A 237 -28.23 11.07 15.53
C GLN A 237 -27.55 10.15 16.56
N ALA A 238 -26.59 9.33 16.09
CA ALA A 238 -25.71 8.59 17.00
C ALA A 238 -24.97 9.58 17.91
N ILE A 239 -24.74 9.21 19.18
CA ILE A 239 -24.09 10.09 20.17
C ILE A 239 -22.73 10.61 19.68
N GLU A 240 -21.99 9.79 18.94
CA GLU A 240 -20.73 10.17 18.32
C GLU A 240 -20.87 11.33 17.33
N LEU A 241 -21.91 11.32 16.49
CA LEU A 241 -22.15 12.38 15.50
C LEU A 241 -22.64 13.66 16.17
N ALA A 242 -23.49 13.54 17.19
CA ALA A 242 -23.96 14.69 17.97
C ALA A 242 -22.80 15.44 18.66
N VAL A 243 -21.82 14.70 19.20
CA VAL A 243 -20.60 15.28 19.79
C VAL A 243 -19.74 15.99 18.73
N LEU A 244 -19.78 15.53 17.48
CA LEU A 244 -19.06 16.14 16.37
C LEU A 244 -19.78 17.32 15.72
N GLN A 245 -21.03 17.63 16.07
CA GLN A 245 -21.79 18.71 15.44
C GLN A 245 -21.04 20.06 15.40
N PRO A 246 -20.40 20.54 16.50
CA PRO A 246 -19.65 21.81 16.45
C PRO A 246 -18.47 21.78 15.47
N LEU A 247 -17.88 20.59 15.25
CA LEU A 247 -16.81 20.40 14.28
C LEU A 247 -17.34 20.52 12.84
N PHE A 248 -18.51 19.93 12.57
CA PHE A 248 -19.18 20.02 11.27
C PHE A 248 -19.67 21.44 10.97
N ASP A 249 -20.22 22.14 11.97
CA ASP A 249 -20.63 23.54 11.83
C ASP A 249 -19.42 24.43 11.47
N LEU A 250 -18.29 24.23 12.14
CA LEU A 250 -17.04 24.92 11.83
C LEU A 250 -16.55 24.59 10.42
N GLN A 251 -16.55 23.31 10.03
CA GLN A 251 -16.19 22.86 8.68
C GLN A 251 -17.09 23.53 7.62
N GLN A 252 -18.39 23.61 7.86
CA GLN A 252 -19.35 24.24 6.96
C GLN A 252 -19.16 25.76 6.86
N SER A 253 -18.74 26.43 7.95
CA SER A 253 -18.45 27.88 7.91
C SER A 253 -17.17 28.23 7.17
N LEU A 254 -16.17 27.33 7.18
CA LEU A 254 -14.87 27.57 6.55
C LEU A 254 -14.81 27.06 5.10
N SER A 255 -15.56 26.01 4.80
CA SER A 255 -15.49 25.28 3.54
C SER A 255 -16.84 24.58 3.28
N HIS A 256 -16.88 23.25 3.36
CA HIS A 256 -18.06 22.44 3.08
C HIS A 256 -17.98 21.10 3.81
N VAL A 257 -19.11 20.55 4.24
CA VAL A 257 -19.20 19.15 4.70
C VAL A 257 -19.71 18.31 3.53
N PRO A 258 -18.88 17.44 2.92
CA PRO A 258 -19.27 16.68 1.73
C PRO A 258 -20.35 15.65 2.06
N LYS A 259 -21.34 15.58 1.18
CA LYS A 259 -22.32 14.49 1.14
C LYS A 259 -21.72 13.22 0.53
N SER A 260 -22.40 12.09 0.66
CA SER A 260 -21.94 10.81 0.12
C SER A 260 -21.75 10.77 -1.39
N ASN A 261 -22.48 11.62 -2.12
CA ASN A 261 -22.40 11.81 -3.56
C ASN A 261 -21.60 13.06 -3.96
N GLU A 262 -20.72 13.54 -3.09
CA GLU A 262 -19.86 14.69 -3.34
C GLU A 262 -18.38 14.32 -3.15
N LEU A 263 -17.52 14.97 -3.93
CA LEU A 263 -16.08 15.01 -3.71
C LEU A 263 -15.72 16.42 -3.28
N LEU A 264 -15.22 16.59 -2.06
CA LEU A 264 -14.68 17.87 -1.60
C LEU A 264 -13.20 17.99 -1.96
N ILE A 265 -12.85 19.11 -2.59
CA ILE A 265 -11.48 19.54 -2.85
C ILE A 265 -11.28 20.91 -2.19
N GLU A 266 -10.31 21.01 -1.27
CA GLU A 266 -9.94 22.27 -0.62
C GLU A 266 -8.59 22.75 -1.13
N LEU A 267 -8.55 23.98 -1.63
CA LEU A 267 -7.32 24.67 -2.00
C LEU A 267 -6.95 25.69 -0.92
N ILE A 268 -5.83 25.49 -0.24
CA ILE A 268 -5.39 26.34 0.87
C ILE A 268 -4.01 26.88 0.57
N ASP A 269 -3.89 28.20 0.58
CA ASP A 269 -2.62 28.88 0.36
C ASP A 269 -2.02 29.28 1.70
N THR A 270 -0.83 28.76 2.01
CA THR A 270 -0.13 29.07 3.26
C THR A 270 1.30 29.54 2.99
N LYS A 271 2.01 29.94 4.04
CA LYS A 271 3.45 30.25 3.97
C LYS A 271 4.29 29.04 3.54
N ASP A 272 3.79 27.82 3.77
CA ASP A 272 4.45 26.57 3.38
C ASP A 272 4.22 26.26 1.89
N GLY A 273 3.30 26.97 1.21
CA GLY A 273 2.98 26.90 -0.21
C GLY A 273 1.51 26.56 -0.48
N TYR A 274 1.24 25.93 -1.62
CA TYR A 274 -0.10 25.66 -2.13
C TYR A 274 -0.52 24.23 -1.78
N HIS A 275 -1.62 24.09 -1.05
CA HIS A 275 -2.17 22.82 -0.61
C HIS A 275 -3.43 22.48 -1.39
N LEU A 276 -3.54 21.24 -1.84
CA LEU A 276 -4.75 20.65 -2.40
C LEU A 276 -5.11 19.45 -1.52
N PHE A 277 -6.24 19.52 -0.82
CA PHE A 277 -6.78 18.40 -0.05
C PHE A 277 -7.96 17.78 -0.80
N CYS A 278 -7.99 16.46 -0.93
CA CYS A 278 -9.10 15.72 -1.52
C CYS A 278 -9.68 14.72 -0.52
N TYR A 279 -10.99 14.79 -0.27
CA TYR A 279 -11.69 13.94 0.70
C TYR A 279 -12.55 12.91 -0.02
N THR A 280 -11.99 11.72 -0.25
CA THR A 280 -12.71 10.64 -0.95
C THR A 280 -13.32 9.61 0.00
N PHE A 281 -12.79 9.51 1.24
CA PHE A 281 -13.17 8.55 2.28
C PHE A 281 -13.04 7.08 1.84
N GLU A 282 -12.03 6.76 1.03
CA GLU A 282 -11.78 5.39 0.54
C GLU A 282 -10.61 4.70 1.24
N GLY A 283 -10.04 5.31 2.28
CA GLY A 283 -8.90 4.73 2.98
C GLY A 283 -7.55 5.00 2.32
N ARG A 284 -6.51 4.80 3.12
CA ARG A 284 -5.13 5.21 2.83
C ARG A 284 -4.56 4.65 1.54
N MET A 285 -4.77 3.37 1.23
CA MET A 285 -4.16 2.73 0.04
C MET A 285 -4.72 3.34 -1.26
N VAL A 286 -6.05 3.49 -1.34
CA VAL A 286 -6.70 4.14 -2.49
C VAL A 286 -6.29 5.60 -2.60
N HIS A 287 -6.20 6.32 -1.48
CA HIS A 287 -5.75 7.71 -1.46
C HIS A 287 -4.32 7.88 -1.97
N GLU A 288 -3.44 6.93 -1.66
CA GLU A 288 -2.05 6.98 -2.08
C GLU A 288 -1.92 6.78 -3.60
N ALA A 289 -2.60 5.77 -4.13
CA ALA A 289 -2.66 5.52 -5.58
C ALA A 289 -3.26 6.74 -6.30
N MET A 290 -4.37 7.28 -5.79
CA MET A 290 -5.02 8.46 -6.35
C MET A 290 -4.14 9.71 -6.29
N ALA A 291 -3.44 9.95 -5.17
CA ALA A 291 -2.53 11.09 -5.02
C ALA A 291 -1.41 11.04 -6.08
N SER A 292 -0.85 9.85 -6.32
CA SER A 292 0.20 9.62 -7.32
C SER A 292 -0.32 9.88 -8.74
N ILE A 293 -1.49 9.33 -9.07
CA ILE A 293 -2.13 9.52 -10.38
C ILE A 293 -2.48 10.99 -10.59
N LEU A 294 -3.05 11.66 -9.58
CA LEU A 294 -3.43 13.06 -9.67
C LEU A 294 -2.20 13.95 -9.86
N ALA A 295 -1.12 13.68 -9.12
CA ALA A 295 0.16 14.38 -9.27
C ALA A 295 0.71 14.23 -10.71
N TYR A 296 0.69 13.01 -11.27
CA TYR A 296 1.10 12.75 -12.64
C TYR A 296 0.21 13.46 -13.68
N ARG A 297 -1.11 13.45 -13.49
CA ARG A 297 -2.05 14.14 -14.39
C ARG A 297 -1.88 15.66 -14.34
N LEU A 298 -1.65 16.23 -13.16
CA LEU A 298 -1.37 17.65 -12.98
C LEU A 298 -0.01 18.05 -13.58
N SER A 299 1.00 17.18 -13.51
CA SER A 299 2.33 17.47 -14.08
C SER A 299 2.34 17.53 -15.61
N LYS A 300 1.36 16.88 -16.28
CA LYS A 300 1.12 17.03 -17.72
C LYS A 300 0.60 18.43 -18.10
N ILE A 301 -0.06 19.13 -17.17
CA ILE A 301 -0.59 20.49 -17.41
C ILE A 301 0.54 21.51 -17.25
N GLN A 302 1.34 21.38 -16.18
CA GLN A 302 2.53 22.21 -15.97
C GLN A 302 3.60 21.41 -15.21
N PRO A 303 4.90 21.67 -15.45
CA PRO A 303 5.97 21.06 -14.66
C PRO A 303 5.87 21.49 -13.19
N ILE A 304 5.50 20.56 -12.32
CA ILE A 304 5.25 20.82 -10.89
C ILE A 304 5.68 19.60 -10.07
N THR A 305 6.21 19.85 -8.87
CA THR A 305 6.58 18.81 -7.91
C THR A 305 5.62 18.84 -6.74
N PHE A 306 5.22 17.65 -6.28
CA PHE A 306 4.34 17.48 -5.13
C PHE A 306 5.03 16.68 -4.04
N SER A 307 4.84 17.12 -2.80
CA SER A 307 4.85 16.20 -1.66
C SER A 307 3.41 15.87 -1.32
N PHE A 308 3.14 14.65 -0.86
CA PHE A 308 1.80 14.27 -0.46
C PHE A 308 1.77 13.60 0.91
N ALA A 309 0.62 13.70 1.56
CA ALA A 309 0.30 13.02 2.81
C ALA A 309 -1.12 12.46 2.70
N MET A 310 -1.43 11.41 3.46
CA MET A 310 -2.74 10.78 3.41
C MET A 310 -3.12 10.20 4.77
N ASN A 311 -4.41 10.20 5.01
CA ASN A 311 -5.03 9.41 6.07
C ASN A 311 -6.19 8.61 5.50
N ASP A 312 -7.08 8.17 6.37
CA ASP A 312 -8.22 7.35 6.04
C ASP A 312 -9.39 8.12 5.40
N TYR A 313 -9.41 9.45 5.51
CA TYR A 313 -10.47 10.31 4.97
C TYR A 313 -10.10 10.98 3.65
N GLY A 314 -8.82 11.29 3.46
CA GLY A 314 -8.35 11.95 2.24
C GLY A 314 -6.83 12.00 2.11
N PHE A 315 -6.38 12.78 1.14
CA PHE A 315 -4.98 13.06 0.88
C PHE A 315 -4.72 14.55 0.59
N GLU A 316 -3.48 14.96 0.81
CA GLU A 316 -2.92 16.28 0.54
C GLU A 316 -1.92 16.16 -0.62
N LEU A 317 -2.00 17.06 -1.62
CA LEU A 317 -0.89 17.39 -2.51
C LEU A 317 -0.39 18.79 -2.14
N LEU A 318 0.90 18.92 -1.86
CA LEU A 318 1.55 20.15 -1.46
C LEU A 318 2.62 20.53 -2.49
N SER A 319 2.52 21.73 -3.06
CA SER A 319 3.47 22.25 -4.05
C SER A 319 3.89 23.69 -3.77
N ASP A 320 5.12 24.05 -4.13
CA ASP A 320 5.66 25.42 -4.00
C ASP A 320 5.11 26.35 -5.09
N GLN A 321 4.38 25.81 -6.06
CA GLN A 321 3.70 26.53 -7.12
C GLN A 321 2.18 26.35 -7.02
N PRO A 322 1.38 27.31 -7.55
CA PRO A 322 -0.07 27.17 -7.64
C PRO A 322 -0.48 25.88 -8.36
N ILE A 323 -1.39 25.12 -7.77
CA ILE A 323 -1.80 23.81 -8.29
C ILE A 323 -2.88 24.02 -9.38
N PRO A 324 -2.73 23.47 -10.60
CA PRO A 324 -3.55 23.85 -11.75
C PRO A 324 -4.86 23.05 -11.82
N ILE A 325 -5.63 23.04 -10.73
CA ILE A 325 -6.96 22.44 -10.67
C ILE A 325 -8.04 23.52 -10.70
N THR A 326 -9.07 23.29 -11.51
CA THR A 326 -10.20 24.19 -11.72
C THR A 326 -11.47 23.37 -11.89
N GLU A 327 -12.63 24.00 -11.77
CA GLU A 327 -13.91 23.33 -12.03
C GLU A 327 -13.98 22.73 -13.45
N ALA A 328 -13.31 23.37 -14.43
CA ALA A 328 -13.31 22.93 -15.82
C ALA A 328 -12.50 21.64 -16.06
N ASN A 329 -11.46 21.37 -15.27
CA ASN A 329 -10.59 20.20 -15.46
C ASN A 329 -10.73 19.14 -14.36
N ALA A 330 -11.46 19.41 -13.27
CA ALA A 330 -11.56 18.50 -12.14
C ALA A 330 -12.12 17.12 -12.54
N TYR A 331 -13.22 17.07 -13.30
CA TYR A 331 -13.77 15.79 -13.76
C TYR A 331 -12.80 15.01 -14.65
N GLN A 332 -12.01 15.70 -15.49
CA GLN A 332 -10.99 15.05 -16.32
C GLN A 332 -9.85 14.46 -15.46
N LEU A 333 -9.41 15.20 -14.43
CA LEU A 333 -8.36 14.77 -13.51
C LEU A 333 -8.76 13.56 -12.67
N PHE A 334 -10.06 13.37 -12.40
CA PHE A 334 -10.64 12.21 -11.71
C PHE A 334 -11.34 11.22 -12.67
N SER A 335 -11.02 11.25 -13.96
CA SER A 335 -11.60 10.33 -14.95
C SER A 335 -10.99 8.93 -14.88
N LEU A 336 -11.72 7.94 -15.38
CA LEU A 336 -11.23 6.58 -15.60
C LEU A 336 -10.37 6.45 -16.86
N ASP A 337 -10.31 7.51 -17.67
CA ASP A 337 -9.62 7.50 -18.95
C ASP A 337 -8.11 7.26 -18.74
N ASN A 338 -7.57 6.31 -19.50
CA ASN A 338 -6.16 5.90 -19.42
C ASN A 338 -5.69 5.46 -18.02
N LEU A 339 -6.60 5.06 -17.11
CA LEU A 339 -6.24 4.74 -15.71
C LEU A 339 -5.07 3.76 -15.59
N SER A 340 -5.12 2.63 -16.31
CA SER A 340 -4.05 1.62 -16.26
C SER A 340 -2.70 2.16 -16.72
N ALA A 341 -2.68 3.00 -17.76
CA ALA A 341 -1.46 3.62 -18.27
C ALA A 341 -0.95 4.72 -17.32
N ASP A 342 -1.86 5.49 -16.72
CA ASP A 342 -1.51 6.52 -15.75
C ASP A 342 -0.95 5.88 -14.48
N ILE A 343 -1.53 4.78 -13.96
CA ILE A 343 -0.97 4.01 -12.84
C ILE A 343 0.46 3.57 -13.13
N GLN A 344 0.69 2.98 -14.31
CA GLN A 344 2.02 2.49 -14.71
C GLN A 344 3.08 3.59 -14.78
N ARG A 345 2.67 4.83 -15.07
CA ARG A 345 3.54 5.99 -15.24
C ARG A 345 3.65 6.88 -13.99
N SER A 346 2.62 6.90 -13.16
CA SER A 346 2.60 7.67 -11.91
C SER A 346 3.32 6.96 -10.77
N VAL A 347 3.55 5.66 -10.93
CA VAL A 347 4.17 4.79 -9.95
C VAL A 347 5.41 4.17 -10.59
N ASN A 348 6.53 4.08 -9.85
CA ASN A 348 7.71 3.33 -10.31
C ASN A 348 7.44 1.81 -10.26
N SER A 349 6.56 1.37 -11.16
CA SER A 349 6.03 0.01 -11.27
C SER A 349 7.14 -1.03 -11.44
N THR A 350 8.23 -0.67 -12.12
CA THR A 350 9.39 -1.55 -12.28
C THR A 350 10.13 -1.78 -10.96
N GLU A 351 10.37 -0.72 -10.18
CA GLU A 351 11.01 -0.88 -8.87
C GLU A 351 10.09 -1.57 -7.86
N MET A 352 8.78 -1.33 -7.90
CA MET A 352 7.83 -2.06 -7.06
C MET A 352 7.74 -3.55 -7.46
N ALA A 353 7.65 -3.86 -8.75
CA ALA A 353 7.63 -5.23 -9.26
C ALA A 353 8.88 -6.00 -8.87
N LYS A 354 10.04 -5.39 -9.01
CA LYS A 354 11.32 -5.96 -8.57
C LYS A 354 11.36 -6.25 -7.06
N ARG A 355 10.65 -5.45 -6.25
CA ARG A 355 10.55 -5.65 -4.79
C ARG A 355 9.56 -6.74 -4.44
N LYS A 356 8.37 -6.72 -5.03
CA LYS A 356 7.40 -7.81 -4.85
C LYS A 356 7.97 -9.14 -5.32
N PHE A 357 8.73 -9.12 -6.42
CA PHE A 357 9.46 -10.28 -6.91
C PHE A 357 10.48 -10.82 -5.91
N ARG A 358 11.07 -9.99 -5.03
CA ARG A 358 11.95 -10.51 -3.97
C ARG A 358 11.18 -11.41 -3.01
N ASP A 359 9.98 -11.00 -2.60
CA ASP A 359 9.18 -11.78 -1.66
C ASP A 359 8.77 -13.10 -2.33
N ILE A 360 8.33 -13.04 -3.59
CA ILE A 360 8.06 -14.20 -4.45
C ILE A 360 9.30 -15.08 -4.62
N ALA A 361 10.49 -14.50 -4.80
CA ALA A 361 11.75 -15.23 -4.95
C ALA A 361 12.17 -15.93 -3.63
N VAL A 362 11.82 -15.35 -2.49
CA VAL A 362 12.02 -15.99 -1.18
C VAL A 362 11.05 -17.16 -1.03
N ILE A 363 9.76 -16.94 -1.26
CA ILE A 363 8.70 -17.94 -1.08
C ILE A 363 8.87 -19.10 -2.06
N SER A 364 9.16 -18.83 -3.33
CA SER A 364 9.43 -19.86 -4.36
C SER A 364 10.78 -20.57 -4.18
N GLY A 365 11.59 -20.14 -3.20
CA GLY A 365 12.90 -20.72 -2.90
C GLY A 365 13.98 -20.42 -3.95
N LEU A 366 13.85 -19.36 -4.75
CA LEU A 366 14.94 -18.84 -5.59
C LEU A 366 16.07 -18.24 -4.73
N VAL A 367 15.71 -17.59 -3.63
CA VAL A 367 16.64 -16.90 -2.75
C VAL A 367 16.60 -17.52 -1.36
N PHE A 368 17.75 -18.00 -0.88
CA PHE A 368 17.85 -18.65 0.43
C PHE A 368 18.28 -17.66 1.54
N GLN A 369 17.43 -17.45 2.56
CA GLN A 369 17.63 -16.47 3.65
C GLN A 369 18.79 -16.76 4.62
N GLY A 370 19.36 -17.97 4.62
CA GLY A 370 20.42 -18.37 5.55
C GLY A 370 19.94 -19.37 6.60
N TYR A 371 20.84 -19.77 7.50
CA TYR A 371 20.54 -20.74 8.57
C TYR A 371 20.17 -20.01 9.87
N PRO A 372 19.38 -20.64 10.78
CA PRO A 372 19.10 -20.07 12.09
C PRO A 372 20.39 -19.68 12.84
N GLY A 373 20.49 -18.44 13.31
CA GLY A 373 21.71 -17.90 13.96
C GLY A 373 22.78 -17.37 13.00
N GLU A 374 22.76 -17.77 11.73
CA GLU A 374 23.60 -17.25 10.63
C GLU A 374 22.72 -16.71 9.50
N HIS A 375 21.92 -15.68 9.82
CA HIS A 375 21.18 -14.97 8.77
C HIS A 375 22.18 -14.33 7.81
N LYS A 376 22.09 -14.66 6.52
CA LYS A 376 22.78 -13.87 5.49
C LYS A 376 22.29 -12.44 5.63
N LYS A 377 23.21 -11.47 5.67
CA LYS A 377 22.84 -10.04 5.74
C LYS A 377 21.84 -9.76 4.62
N ALA A 378 20.69 -9.14 4.94
CA ALA A 378 19.59 -8.86 4.00
C ALA A 378 20.05 -8.33 2.62
N LYS A 379 21.13 -7.55 2.61
CA LYS A 379 21.82 -7.06 1.40
C LYS A 379 22.13 -8.16 0.36
N HIS A 380 22.60 -9.33 0.78
CA HIS A 380 22.95 -10.43 -0.13
C HIS A 380 21.72 -11.11 -0.76
N LEU A 381 20.62 -11.18 -0.01
CA LEU A 381 19.35 -11.76 -0.48
C LEU A 381 18.71 -10.88 -1.55
N GLN A 382 18.73 -9.56 -1.32
CA GLN A 382 18.17 -8.57 -2.24
C GLN A 382 19.01 -8.35 -3.49
N SER A 383 20.35 -8.43 -3.41
CA SER A 383 21.19 -8.41 -4.61
C SER A 383 20.91 -9.61 -5.52
N SER A 384 20.68 -10.79 -4.93
CA SER A 384 20.32 -12.00 -5.69
C SER A 384 18.91 -11.88 -6.31
N ALA A 385 17.90 -11.43 -5.56
CA ALA A 385 16.56 -11.22 -6.09
C ALA A 385 16.51 -10.18 -7.22
N SER A 386 17.25 -9.07 -7.07
CA SER A 386 17.32 -8.03 -8.10
C SER A 386 18.01 -8.49 -9.38
N LEU A 387 19.04 -9.34 -9.26
CA LEU A 387 19.71 -9.94 -10.40
C LEU A 387 18.77 -10.93 -11.11
N LEU A 388 18.12 -11.80 -10.35
CA LEU A 388 17.15 -12.76 -10.88
C LEU A 388 16.01 -12.02 -11.59
N PHE A 389 15.43 -10.98 -11.01
CA PHE A 389 14.40 -10.17 -11.66
C PHE A 389 14.84 -9.68 -13.05
N LYS A 390 16.07 -9.16 -13.18
CA LYS A 390 16.61 -8.71 -14.47
C LYS A 390 16.80 -9.87 -15.44
N VAL A 391 17.32 -11.01 -14.98
CA VAL A 391 17.48 -12.21 -15.81
C VAL A 391 16.13 -12.69 -16.33
N PHE A 392 15.11 -12.77 -15.47
CA PHE A 392 13.75 -13.08 -15.92
C PHE A 392 13.24 -12.01 -16.89
N GLN A 393 13.45 -10.72 -16.64
CA GLN A 393 12.98 -9.67 -17.55
C GLN A 393 13.62 -9.74 -18.95
N GLU A 394 14.90 -10.11 -19.02
CA GLU A 394 15.68 -10.19 -20.27
C GLU A 394 15.46 -11.51 -21.03
N PHE A 395 15.43 -12.64 -20.31
CA PHE A 395 15.44 -13.98 -20.92
C PHE A 395 14.08 -14.70 -20.83
N ASN A 396 13.16 -14.27 -19.96
CA ASN A 396 11.82 -14.85 -19.83
C ASN A 396 10.79 -13.82 -19.27
N SER A 397 10.53 -12.77 -20.04
CA SER A 397 9.70 -11.63 -19.60
C SER A 397 8.26 -12.02 -19.25
N ASN A 398 7.78 -13.16 -19.76
CA ASN A 398 6.46 -13.70 -19.49
C ASN A 398 6.42 -14.77 -18.38
N SER A 399 7.51 -14.91 -17.60
CA SER A 399 7.58 -15.93 -16.55
C SER A 399 6.45 -15.83 -15.54
N MET A 400 5.95 -16.96 -15.06
CA MET A 400 4.90 -17.05 -14.05
C MET A 400 5.19 -16.21 -12.79
N LEU A 401 6.44 -16.19 -12.32
CA LEU A 401 6.84 -15.46 -11.11
C LEU A 401 6.88 -13.94 -11.34
N LEU A 402 7.26 -13.49 -12.54
CA LEU A 402 7.17 -12.07 -12.89
C LEU A 402 5.72 -11.62 -13.04
N ARG A 403 4.89 -12.41 -13.74
CA ARG A 403 3.46 -12.13 -13.87
C ARG A 403 2.79 -12.00 -12.51
N GLN A 404 3.06 -12.95 -11.61
CA GLN A 404 2.60 -12.90 -10.22
C GLN A 404 3.06 -11.62 -9.49
N ALA A 405 4.33 -11.22 -9.65
CA ALA A 405 4.85 -10.03 -8.99
C ALA A 405 4.12 -8.75 -9.41
N TYR A 406 3.80 -8.60 -10.69
CA TYR A 406 3.00 -7.48 -11.17
C TYR A 406 1.56 -7.58 -10.66
N GLN A 407 0.93 -8.75 -10.78
CA GLN A 407 -0.46 -8.96 -10.38
C GLN A 407 -0.69 -8.62 -8.91
N GLU A 408 0.18 -9.10 -8.01
CA GLU A 408 0.04 -8.81 -6.57
C GLU A 408 0.22 -7.33 -6.22
N ILE A 409 0.97 -6.54 -7.01
CA ILE A 409 1.06 -5.09 -6.80
C ILE A 409 -0.25 -4.41 -7.16
N TYR A 410 -0.82 -4.75 -8.31
CA TYR A 410 -2.10 -4.18 -8.75
C TYR A 410 -3.23 -4.53 -7.77
N ASP A 411 -3.28 -5.79 -7.33
CA ASP A 411 -4.34 -6.29 -6.46
C ASP A 411 -4.19 -5.78 -5.01
N GLN A 412 -2.99 -5.87 -4.43
CA GLN A 412 -2.82 -5.61 -2.99
C GLN A 412 -2.37 -4.20 -2.66
N GLN A 413 -1.48 -3.63 -3.46
CA GLN A 413 -0.82 -2.38 -3.11
C GLN A 413 -1.54 -1.16 -3.67
N LEU A 414 -2.09 -1.29 -4.88
CA LEU A 414 -2.83 -0.22 -5.53
C LEU A 414 -4.34 -0.34 -5.34
N GLU A 415 -4.82 -1.50 -4.87
CA GLU A 415 -6.24 -1.83 -4.73
C GLU A 415 -7.05 -1.37 -5.96
N GLU A 416 -6.57 -1.73 -7.17
CA GLU A 416 -7.03 -1.14 -8.43
C GLU A 416 -8.56 -1.20 -8.59
N ALA A 417 -9.18 -2.30 -8.18
CA ALA A 417 -10.63 -2.45 -8.18
C ALA A 417 -11.32 -1.35 -7.36
N ARG A 418 -10.84 -1.10 -6.13
CA ARG A 418 -11.40 -0.05 -5.26
C ARG A 418 -11.12 1.36 -5.78
N LEU A 419 -9.96 1.58 -6.38
CA LEU A 419 -9.65 2.85 -7.04
C LEU A 419 -10.60 3.11 -8.22
N ARG A 420 -10.89 2.09 -9.03
CA ARG A 420 -11.89 2.17 -10.12
C ARG A 420 -13.28 2.46 -9.58
N ASP A 421 -13.72 1.75 -8.54
CA ASP A 421 -15.03 1.98 -7.91
C ASP A 421 -15.15 3.41 -7.38
N MET A 422 -14.10 3.93 -6.75
CA MET A 422 -14.04 5.32 -6.30
C MET A 422 -14.19 6.29 -7.48
N LEU A 423 -13.41 6.11 -8.55
CA LEU A 423 -13.44 7.00 -9.72
C LEU A 423 -14.80 6.94 -10.44
N GLN A 424 -15.40 5.75 -10.57
CA GLN A 424 -16.76 5.57 -11.09
C GLN A 424 -17.80 6.30 -10.23
N ARG A 425 -17.67 6.22 -8.91
CA ARG A 425 -18.53 6.99 -7.99
C ARG A 425 -18.32 8.49 -8.18
N ILE A 426 -17.07 8.96 -8.23
CA ILE A 426 -16.75 10.38 -8.39
C ILE A 426 -17.27 10.91 -9.73
N ALA A 427 -17.21 10.13 -10.81
CA ALA A 427 -17.75 10.51 -12.11
C ALA A 427 -19.27 10.81 -12.06
N ASN A 428 -20.00 10.18 -11.14
CA ASN A 428 -21.43 10.41 -10.90
C ASN A 428 -21.70 11.33 -9.70
N SER A 429 -20.65 11.88 -9.07
CA SER A 429 -20.72 12.75 -7.90
C SER A 429 -20.53 14.22 -8.29
N THR A 430 -21.00 15.12 -7.45
CA THR A 430 -20.69 16.55 -7.62
C THR A 430 -19.31 16.85 -7.04
N ILE A 431 -18.41 17.42 -7.84
CA ILE A 431 -17.12 17.90 -7.34
C ILE A 431 -17.30 19.32 -6.79
N VAL A 432 -17.04 19.49 -5.49
CA VAL A 432 -17.11 20.77 -4.77
C VAL A 432 -15.69 21.25 -4.53
N ILE A 433 -15.31 22.38 -5.13
CA ILE A 433 -14.00 22.99 -4.93
C ILE A 433 -14.16 24.25 -4.06
N THR A 434 -13.45 24.31 -2.94
CA THR A 434 -13.46 25.47 -2.04
C THR A 434 -12.05 26.03 -1.85
N ARG A 435 -11.97 27.29 -1.41
CA ARG A 435 -10.70 28.00 -1.16
C ARG A 435 -10.63 28.59 0.27
N PRO A 436 -10.58 27.75 1.32
CA PRO A 436 -10.51 28.26 2.68
C PRO A 436 -9.21 29.03 2.94
N THR A 437 -9.29 30.08 3.75
CA THR A 437 -8.14 30.94 4.10
C THR A 437 -7.24 30.36 5.20
N GLN A 438 -7.67 29.27 5.83
CA GLN A 438 -6.95 28.56 6.89
C GLN A 438 -7.26 27.06 6.86
N PHE A 439 -6.46 26.26 7.55
CA PHE A 439 -6.75 24.84 7.71
C PHE A 439 -8.12 24.64 8.36
N THR A 440 -8.88 23.73 7.77
CA THR A 440 -10.23 23.33 8.16
C THR A 440 -10.18 22.13 9.12
N PRO A 441 -11.25 21.85 9.87
CA PRO A 441 -11.35 20.62 10.66
C PRO A 441 -11.00 19.34 9.90
N PHE A 442 -11.31 19.26 8.60
CA PHE A 442 -11.02 18.09 7.79
C PHE A 442 -9.57 18.02 7.29
N SER A 443 -8.97 19.16 6.93
CA SER A 443 -7.56 19.20 6.48
C SER A 443 -6.59 19.04 7.64
N PHE A 444 -7.01 19.42 8.86
CA PHE A 444 -6.13 19.45 10.02
C PHE A 444 -5.49 18.09 10.37
N PRO A 445 -6.21 16.95 10.46
CA PRO A 445 -5.56 15.67 10.73
C PRO A 445 -4.60 15.23 9.63
N ILE A 446 -4.92 15.48 8.36
CA ILE A 446 -4.03 15.16 7.23
C ILE A 446 -2.75 16.00 7.36
N LYS A 447 -2.90 17.29 7.68
CA LYS A 447 -1.78 18.19 7.90
C LYS A 447 -0.96 17.82 9.14
N VAL A 448 -1.59 17.36 10.21
CA VAL A 448 -0.90 16.86 11.40
C VAL A 448 -0.11 15.60 11.07
N ASP A 449 -0.64 14.69 10.25
CA ASP A 449 0.10 13.51 9.78
C ASP A 449 1.32 13.92 8.93
N SER A 450 1.14 14.87 7.99
CA SER A 450 2.23 15.52 7.24
C SER A 450 3.30 16.14 8.16
N ILE A 451 2.87 16.77 9.26
CA ILE A 451 3.74 17.40 10.25
C ILE A 451 4.43 16.37 11.16
N ARG A 452 3.75 15.29 11.58
CA ARG A 452 4.35 14.19 12.37
C ARG A 452 5.50 13.55 11.63
N GLU A 453 5.40 13.53 10.32
CA GLU A 453 6.46 13.05 9.45
C GLU A 453 7.62 14.08 9.46
N SER A 454 7.36 15.39 9.52
CA SER A 454 8.39 16.44 9.66
C SER A 454 9.06 16.53 11.04
N ILE A 455 10.40 16.50 11.10
CA ILE A 455 11.15 16.75 12.34
C ILE A 455 11.26 18.27 12.59
N SER A 456 10.87 18.69 13.79
CA SER A 456 11.14 20.02 14.35
C SER A 456 11.79 19.88 15.73
N SER A 457 12.56 20.88 16.17
CA SER A 457 13.05 21.00 17.55
C SER A 457 11.94 21.36 18.55
N GLU A 458 10.77 21.75 18.05
CA GLU A 458 9.57 22.01 18.84
C GLU A 458 8.76 20.72 19.03
N LYS A 459 8.22 20.50 20.23
CA LYS A 459 7.35 19.34 20.50
C LYS A 459 6.12 19.41 19.59
N LEU A 460 5.69 18.26 19.06
CA LEU A 460 4.48 18.14 18.24
C LEU A 460 3.25 18.75 18.93
N GLU A 461 3.14 18.53 20.24
CA GLU A 461 2.07 19.06 21.10
C GLU A 461 1.99 20.59 21.05
N ASP A 462 3.13 21.28 21.10
CA ASP A 462 3.20 22.75 21.08
C ASP A 462 2.80 23.31 19.70
N ARG A 463 3.20 22.62 18.62
CA ARG A 463 2.82 22.97 17.23
C ARG A 463 1.32 22.76 17.01
N VAL A 464 0.79 21.62 17.44
CA VAL A 464 -0.65 21.30 17.36
C VAL A 464 -1.45 22.34 18.13
N ALA A 465 -1.05 22.66 19.37
CA ALA A 465 -1.72 23.67 20.19
C ALA A 465 -1.75 25.05 19.52
N ARG A 466 -0.67 25.47 18.85
CA ARG A 466 -0.61 26.74 18.11
C ARG A 466 -1.57 26.76 16.93
N MET A 467 -1.62 25.69 16.13
CA MET A 467 -2.54 25.61 15.00
C MET A 467 -4.00 25.56 15.47
N THR A 468 -4.31 24.83 16.54
CA THR A 468 -5.66 24.81 17.14
C THR A 468 -6.09 26.18 17.66
N ARG A 469 -5.17 27.03 18.14
CA ARG A 469 -5.50 28.43 18.51
C ARG A 469 -5.86 29.29 17.30
N HIS A 470 -5.28 29.03 16.13
CA HIS A 470 -5.68 29.72 14.89
C HIS A 470 -7.08 29.31 14.43
N LEU A 471 -7.42 28.02 14.55
CA LEU A 471 -8.78 27.52 14.27
C LEU A 471 -9.89 28.10 15.17
N LYS A 472 -9.54 28.58 16.38
CA LYS A 472 -10.49 29.15 17.36
C LYS A 472 -10.66 30.67 17.27
N ARG A 473 -9.86 31.35 16.46
CA ARG A 473 -10.00 32.78 16.17
C ARG A 473 -10.80 32.96 14.89
#